data_AF-A0A940TZI3-F1
#
_entry.id   AF-A0A940TZI3-F1
#
_cell.length_a   1.000
_cell.length_b   1.000
_cell.length_c   1.000
_cell.angle_alpha   90.00
_cell.angle_beta   90.00
_cell.angle_gamma   90.00
#
_symmetry.space_group_name_H-M   'P 1'
#
loop_
_entity.id
_entity.type
_entity.pdbx_description
1 polymer ?
#
loop_
_entity_poly.entity_id
_entity_poly.type
_entity_poly.pdbx_seq_one_letter_code
_entity_poly.pdbx_strand_id
1 'polypeptide(L)'
;MSAAREFPGLRPFKPTPLKIRYPVPSDIEIAQEAELKPIKTMYEEIGLLPEEVELHGDYKAKIRLSVLDRLKDVPDGKYIDVTAITPTPLGEGKSTTMMGLSQALGAHLGKRVFTCIRQPSQGPTFGIKGGAAGGGYSQVVPMEDFNLHLTGD
;
A
#
# COMPACT_ATOMS: atom_id res chain seq x y z
N MET A 1 20.98 -5.29 17.59
CA MET A 1 19.66 -5.88 17.27
C MET A 1 18.72 -5.54 18.42
N SER A 2 17.91 -4.49 18.29
CA SER A 2 16.89 -4.20 19.30
C SER A 2 15.83 -5.29 19.17
N ALA A 3 15.70 -6.13 20.20
CA ALA A 3 14.55 -6.99 20.37
C ALA A 3 13.31 -6.13 20.14
N ALA A 4 12.48 -6.52 19.18
CA ALA A 4 11.17 -5.92 19.03
C ALA A 4 10.48 -6.13 20.37
N ARG A 5 10.20 -5.04 21.09
CA ARG A 5 9.25 -5.12 22.20
C ARG A 5 7.99 -5.72 21.60
N GLU A 6 7.66 -6.93 22.00
CA GLU A 6 6.44 -7.60 21.54
C GLU A 6 5.27 -6.77 22.07
N PHE A 7 4.70 -5.94 21.19
CA PHE A 7 3.48 -5.22 21.52
C PHE A 7 2.37 -6.26 21.70
N PRO A 8 1.63 -6.23 22.82
CA PRO A 8 0.46 -7.09 22.99
C PRO A 8 -0.49 -6.89 21.80
N GLY A 9 -0.81 -7.95 21.06
CA GLY A 9 -1.73 -7.90 19.91
C GLY A 9 -1.09 -7.95 18.51
N LEU A 10 0.23 -8.16 18.39
CA LEU A 10 0.87 -8.38 17.08
C LEU A 10 0.44 -9.74 16.48
N ARG A 11 -0.45 -9.70 15.49
CA ARG A 11 -0.92 -10.88 14.74
C ARG A 11 0.01 -11.19 13.58
N PRO A 12 0.55 -12.41 13.37
CA PRO A 12 1.46 -12.69 12.26
C PRO A 12 0.88 -12.30 10.90
N PHE A 13 1.75 -11.88 9.97
CA PHE A 13 1.35 -11.59 8.58
C PHE A 13 2.27 -12.32 7.62
N LYS A 14 1.74 -12.68 6.45
CA LYS A 14 2.50 -13.33 5.39
C LYS A 14 2.63 -12.40 4.18
N PRO A 15 3.82 -11.86 3.85
CA PRO A 15 4.00 -11.08 2.63
C PRO A 15 3.61 -11.87 1.37
N THR A 16 3.00 -11.20 0.39
CA THR A 16 2.77 -11.81 -0.93
C THR A 16 4.10 -11.85 -1.70
N PRO A 17 4.53 -13.01 -2.22
CA PRO A 17 5.77 -13.11 -2.98
C PRO A 17 5.66 -12.39 -4.34
N LEU A 18 6.73 -11.71 -4.74
CA LEU A 18 6.85 -11.09 -6.06
C LEU A 18 7.45 -12.07 -7.07
N LYS A 19 6.86 -12.16 -8.27
CA LYS A 19 7.37 -12.94 -9.39
C LYS A 19 8.15 -12.03 -10.34
N ILE A 20 9.45 -11.89 -10.10
CA ILE A 20 10.31 -10.97 -10.85
C ILE A 20 10.71 -11.59 -12.21
N ARG A 21 10.62 -10.80 -13.28
CA ARG A 21 10.94 -11.16 -14.66
C ARG A 21 11.99 -10.22 -15.24
N TYR A 22 12.74 -10.73 -16.21
CA TYR A 22 13.71 -9.98 -17.00
C TYR A 22 13.55 -10.31 -18.50
N PRO A 23 13.49 -9.31 -19.41
CA PRO A 23 13.43 -7.87 -19.13
C PRO A 23 12.17 -7.49 -18.30
N VAL A 24 12.24 -6.38 -17.56
CA VAL A 24 11.13 -5.93 -16.69
C VAL A 24 9.93 -5.60 -17.60
N PRO A 25 8.75 -6.21 -17.36
CA PRO A 25 7.54 -5.92 -18.14
C PRO A 25 7.04 -4.49 -17.91
N SER A 26 6.01 -4.08 -18.66
CA SER A 26 5.33 -2.82 -18.41
C SER A 26 4.61 -2.82 -17.05
N ASP A 27 4.38 -1.63 -16.50
CA ASP A 27 3.76 -1.48 -15.17
C ASP A 27 2.39 -2.16 -15.07
N ILE A 28 1.58 -2.08 -16.13
CA ILE A 28 0.24 -2.67 -16.18
C ILE A 28 0.29 -4.20 -16.26
N GLU A 29 1.25 -4.78 -16.99
CA GLU A 29 1.44 -6.23 -17.04
C GLU A 29 1.82 -6.77 -15.66
N ILE A 30 2.72 -6.09 -14.95
CA ILE A 30 3.09 -6.45 -13.57
C ILE A 30 1.87 -6.37 -12.64
N ALA A 31 1.04 -5.33 -12.78
CA ALA A 31 -0.17 -5.16 -11.98
C ALA A 31 -1.21 -6.26 -12.23
N GLN A 32 -1.40 -6.67 -13.48
CA GLN A 32 -2.37 -7.70 -13.87
C GLN A 32 -1.91 -9.11 -13.50
N GLU A 33 -0.61 -9.38 -13.51
CA GLU A 33 -0.03 -10.66 -13.08
C GLU A 33 0.06 -10.81 -11.55
N ALA A 34 -0.18 -9.72 -10.80
CA ALA A 34 -0.03 -9.70 -9.35
C ALA A 34 -1.06 -10.61 -8.66
N GLU A 35 -0.58 -11.48 -7.77
CA GLU A 35 -1.44 -12.27 -6.89
C GLU A 35 -1.93 -11.38 -5.73
N LEU A 36 -3.16 -10.91 -5.80
CA LEU A 36 -3.71 -10.02 -4.78
C LEU A 36 -4.14 -10.81 -3.54
N LYS A 37 -3.69 -10.35 -2.38
CA LYS A 37 -4.23 -10.86 -1.11
C LYS A 37 -5.63 -10.27 -0.90
N PRO A 38 -6.66 -11.08 -0.60
CA PRO A 38 -7.98 -10.55 -0.27
C PRO A 38 -7.91 -9.57 0.88
N ILE A 39 -8.64 -8.45 0.78
CA ILE A 39 -8.64 -7.38 1.79
C ILE A 39 -9.10 -7.91 3.15
N LYS A 40 -9.93 -8.96 3.14
CA LYS A 40 -10.36 -9.67 4.34
C LYS A 40 -9.19 -10.24 5.14
N THR A 41 -8.30 -10.96 4.47
CA THR A 41 -7.08 -11.49 5.09
C THR A 41 -6.17 -10.36 5.57
N MET A 42 -6.07 -9.27 4.81
CA MET A 42 -5.26 -8.12 5.21
C MET A 42 -5.76 -7.46 6.50
N TYR A 43 -7.07 -7.17 6.62
CA TYR A 43 -7.58 -6.48 7.81
C TYR A 43 -7.45 -7.35 9.08
N GLU A 44 -7.57 -8.68 8.92
CA GLU A 44 -7.32 -9.65 10.00
C GLU A 44 -5.85 -9.64 10.45
N GLU A 45 -4.90 -9.67 9.52
CA GLU A 45 -3.46 -9.64 9.80
C GLU A 45 -2.99 -8.35 10.48
N ILE A 46 -3.67 -7.22 10.25
CA ILE A 46 -3.33 -5.93 10.85
C ILE A 46 -4.12 -5.60 12.12
N GLY A 47 -5.05 -6.44 12.53
CA GLY A 47 -5.74 -6.27 13.81
C GLY A 47 -6.99 -5.38 13.77
N LEU A 48 -7.58 -5.17 12.59
CA LEU A 48 -8.90 -4.55 12.49
C LEU A 48 -10.01 -5.53 12.87
N LEU A 49 -11.11 -4.99 13.41
CA LEU A 49 -12.31 -5.75 13.72
C LEU A 49 -13.27 -5.72 12.51
N PRO A 50 -14.05 -6.80 12.26
CA PRO A 50 -14.97 -6.85 11.12
C PRO A 50 -15.95 -5.66 11.05
N GLU A 51 -16.44 -5.18 12.19
CA GLU A 51 -17.36 -4.04 12.29
C GLU A 51 -16.72 -2.70 11.91
N GLU A 52 -15.39 -2.60 11.93
CA GLU A 52 -14.63 -1.40 11.56
C GLU A 52 -14.37 -1.30 10.06
N VAL A 53 -14.72 -2.34 9.29
CA VAL A 53 -14.36 -2.47 7.87
C VAL A 53 -15.62 -2.49 7.01
N GLU A 54 -15.67 -1.61 6.02
CA GLU A 54 -16.69 -1.60 4.98
C GLU A 54 -16.06 -2.05 3.66
N LEU A 55 -16.45 -3.23 3.18
CA LEU A 55 -15.85 -3.85 1.99
C LEU A 55 -16.35 -3.22 0.69
N HIS A 56 -15.42 -2.99 -0.24
CA HIS A 56 -15.68 -2.53 -1.61
C HIS A 56 -15.11 -3.54 -2.61
N GLY A 57 -15.80 -4.67 -2.75
CA GLY A 57 -15.28 -5.85 -3.44
C GLY A 57 -14.21 -6.57 -2.64
N ASP A 58 -13.43 -7.42 -3.30
CA ASP A 58 -12.54 -8.37 -2.62
C ASP A 58 -11.19 -7.79 -2.18
N TYR A 59 -10.80 -6.63 -2.74
CA TYR A 59 -9.45 -6.07 -2.60
C TYR A 59 -9.42 -4.62 -2.09
N LYS A 60 -10.56 -4.05 -1.74
CA LYS A 60 -10.67 -2.65 -1.25
C LYS A 60 -11.64 -2.58 -0.08
N ALA A 61 -11.41 -1.64 0.82
CA ALA A 61 -12.32 -1.37 1.92
C ALA A 61 -12.15 0.06 2.42
N LYS A 62 -13.23 0.61 3.01
CA LYS A 62 -13.19 1.80 3.85
C LYS A 62 -13.06 1.38 5.31
N ILE A 63 -12.33 2.17 6.09
CA ILE A 63 -12.13 1.93 7.53
C ILE A 63 -12.95 2.95 8.32
N ARG A 64 -13.78 2.49 9.25
CA ARG A 64 -14.57 3.36 10.14
C ARG A 64 -13.66 4.07 11.13
N LEU A 65 -13.93 5.35 11.37
CA LEU A 65 -13.15 6.17 12.30
C LEU A 65 -13.25 5.71 13.77
N SER A 66 -14.23 4.87 14.12
CA SER A 66 -14.36 4.23 15.44
C SER A 66 -13.11 3.42 15.85
N VAL A 67 -12.28 3.02 14.88
CA VAL A 67 -10.98 2.40 15.16
C VAL A 67 -10.06 3.32 15.99
N LEU A 68 -10.14 4.63 15.80
CA LEU A 68 -9.33 5.61 16.54
C LEU A 68 -9.72 5.63 18.02
N ASP A 69 -11.01 5.52 18.33
CA ASP A 69 -11.50 5.47 19.71
C ASP A 69 -11.02 4.21 20.42
N ARG A 70 -11.03 3.06 19.73
CA ARG A 70 -10.53 1.78 20.25
C ARG A 70 -9.02 1.80 20.48
N LEU A 71 -8.27 2.46 19.60
CA LEU A 71 -6.81 2.48 19.63
C LEU A 71 -6.23 3.71 20.35
N LYS A 72 -7.05 4.55 21.00
CA LYS A 72 -6.61 5.81 21.63
C LYS A 72 -5.48 5.67 22.65
N ASP A 73 -5.37 4.50 23.30
CA ASP A 73 -4.36 4.21 24.34
C ASP A 73 -3.15 3.44 23.77
N VAL A 74 -3.15 3.15 22.46
CA VAL A 74 -2.04 2.47 21.78
C VAL A 74 -1.02 3.52 21.35
N PRO A 75 0.28 3.35 21.69
CA PRO A 75 1.32 4.29 21.28
C PRO A 75 1.45 4.39 19.77
N ASP A 76 1.69 5.61 19.27
CA ASP A 76 1.94 5.86 17.86
C ASP A 76 3.16 5.09 17.32
N GLY A 77 3.06 4.71 16.06
CA GLY A 77 4.16 4.14 15.29
C GLY A 77 5.24 5.15 14.94
N LYS A 78 6.26 4.70 14.20
CA LYS A 78 7.25 5.61 13.61
C LYS A 78 6.69 6.23 12.34
N TYR A 79 6.75 7.56 12.26
CA TYR A 79 6.38 8.31 11.06
C TYR A 79 7.61 8.54 10.18
N ILE A 80 7.51 8.17 8.90
CA ILE A 80 8.58 8.32 7.90
C ILE A 80 7.99 9.12 6.74
N ASP A 81 8.48 10.33 6.52
CA ASP A 81 8.12 11.16 5.37
C ASP A 81 9.08 10.90 4.21
N VAL A 82 8.52 10.67 3.01
CA VAL A 82 9.29 10.45 1.78
C VAL A 82 9.12 11.66 0.87
N THR A 83 10.18 12.44 0.76
CA THR A 83 10.24 13.62 -0.10
C THR A 83 11.20 13.40 -1.28
N ALA A 84 11.22 14.36 -2.21
CA ALA A 84 12.14 14.38 -3.34
C ALA A 84 12.66 15.81 -3.56
N ILE A 85 13.70 15.91 -4.38
CA ILE A 85 14.19 17.19 -4.90
C ILE A 85 13.14 17.87 -5.80
N THR A 86 13.43 19.09 -6.26
CA THR A 86 12.62 19.77 -7.26
C THR A 86 12.42 18.88 -8.49
N PRO A 87 11.18 18.67 -8.97
CA PRO A 87 10.91 17.79 -10.09
C PRO A 87 11.63 18.21 -11.37
N THR A 88 12.08 17.20 -12.12
CA THR A 88 12.76 17.33 -13.41
C THR A 88 12.02 16.51 -14.47
N PRO A 89 12.23 16.78 -15.77
CA PRO A 89 11.62 15.99 -16.84
C PRO A 89 12.01 14.50 -16.84
N LEU A 90 13.09 14.11 -16.15
CA LEU A 90 13.55 12.72 -16.08
C LEU A 90 12.74 11.89 -15.08
N GLY A 91 12.07 12.53 -14.13
CA GLY A 91 11.30 11.89 -13.07
C GLY A 91 12.20 11.32 -11.96
N GLU A 92 11.75 11.48 -10.71
CA GLU A 92 12.56 11.14 -9.53
C GLU A 92 12.18 9.80 -8.90
N GLY A 93 11.08 9.18 -9.32
CA GLY A 93 10.65 7.88 -8.80
C GLY A 93 10.14 7.89 -7.36
N LYS A 94 9.75 9.06 -6.81
CA LYS A 94 9.35 9.20 -5.39
C LYS A 94 8.34 8.17 -4.91
N SER A 95 7.24 7.97 -5.63
CA SER A 95 6.19 7.00 -5.24
C SER A 95 6.69 5.56 -5.29
N THR A 96 7.50 5.23 -6.32
CA THR A 96 8.13 3.92 -6.46
C THR A 96 9.05 3.62 -5.28
N THR A 97 9.90 4.59 -4.89
CA THR A 97 10.79 4.47 -3.72
C THR A 97 10.01 4.32 -2.42
N MET A 98 8.93 5.09 -2.24
CA MET A 98 8.07 5.00 -1.06
C MET A 98 7.44 3.60 -0.92
N MET A 99 6.93 3.02 -2.02
CA MET A 99 6.39 1.65 -2.00
C MET A 99 7.48 0.60 -1.74
N GLY A 100 8.63 0.72 -2.41
CA GLY A 100 9.77 -0.17 -2.24
C GLY A 100 10.32 -0.16 -0.82
N LEU A 101 10.35 1.00 -0.16
CA LEU A 101 10.74 1.13 1.24
C LEU A 101 9.82 0.33 2.16
N SER A 102 8.50 0.45 1.98
CA SER A 102 7.53 -0.33 2.77
C SER A 102 7.62 -1.83 2.48
N GLN A 103 7.84 -2.23 1.21
CA GLN A 103 8.09 -3.63 0.87
C GLN A 103 9.36 -4.16 1.54
N ALA A 104 10.46 -3.39 1.54
CA ALA A 104 11.70 -3.76 2.22
C ALA A 104 11.50 -3.92 3.74
N LEU A 105 10.87 -2.94 4.39
CA LEU A 105 10.57 -2.97 5.82
C LEU A 105 9.64 -4.14 6.17
N GLY A 106 8.57 -4.33 5.41
CA GLY A 106 7.56 -5.35 5.66
C GLY A 106 8.01 -6.75 5.27
N ALA A 107 8.20 -6.98 3.97
CA ALA A 107 8.40 -8.31 3.41
C ALA A 107 9.78 -8.90 3.70
N HIS A 108 10.81 -8.06 3.84
CA HIS A 108 12.20 -8.52 4.00
C HIS A 108 12.72 -8.36 5.43
N LEU A 109 12.25 -7.38 6.19
CA LEU A 109 12.70 -7.10 7.56
C LEU A 109 11.66 -7.42 8.64
N GLY A 110 10.47 -7.91 8.25
CA GLY A 110 9.40 -8.34 9.15
C GLY A 110 8.80 -7.21 10.00
N LYS A 111 8.90 -5.95 9.57
CA LYS A 111 8.33 -4.80 10.27
C LYS A 111 6.87 -4.58 9.89
N ARG A 112 6.07 -4.06 10.82
CA ARG A 112 4.73 -3.53 10.50
C ARG A 112 4.88 -2.15 9.91
N VAL A 113 4.38 -1.98 8.70
CA VAL A 113 4.49 -0.73 7.96
C VAL A 113 3.25 -0.56 7.10
N PHE A 114 2.77 0.67 7.03
CA PHE A 114 1.72 1.09 6.12
C PHE A 114 2.27 2.21 5.25
N THR A 115 1.85 2.21 3.98
CA THR A 115 2.11 3.33 3.10
C THR A 115 0.83 4.12 2.90
N CYS A 116 0.84 5.39 3.30
CA CYS A 116 -0.28 6.30 3.09
C CYS A 116 0.00 7.15 1.85
N ILE A 117 -0.91 7.11 0.87
CA ILE A 117 -0.76 7.83 -0.39
C ILE A 117 -2.02 8.59 -0.75
N ARG A 118 -1.86 9.55 -1.67
CA ARG A 118 -2.99 10.30 -2.24
C ARG A 118 -3.60 9.52 -3.40
N GLN A 119 -4.92 9.47 -3.45
CA GLN A 119 -5.64 9.03 -4.64
C GLN A 119 -5.36 10.01 -5.80
N PRO A 120 -5.00 9.52 -7.00
CA PRO A 120 -4.82 10.36 -8.17
C PRO A 120 -6.17 10.89 -8.68
N SER A 121 -6.13 12.04 -9.34
CA SER A 121 -7.29 12.50 -10.13
C SER A 121 -7.52 11.55 -11.31
N GLN A 122 -8.79 11.29 -11.63
CA GLN A 122 -9.19 10.50 -12.79
C GLN A 122 -8.89 11.20 -14.12
N GLY A 123 -8.95 12.54 -14.17
CA GLY A 123 -8.77 13.30 -15.41
C GLY A 123 -7.48 12.98 -16.18
N PRO A 124 -6.31 12.99 -15.51
CA PRO A 124 -5.04 12.60 -16.13
C PRO A 124 -5.02 11.22 -16.79
N THR A 125 -5.79 10.24 -16.29
CA THR A 125 -5.90 8.88 -16.85
C THR A 125 -6.41 8.89 -18.29
N PHE A 126 -7.26 9.85 -18.65
CA PHE A 126 -7.78 10.02 -20.02
C PHE A 126 -6.92 10.98 -20.88
N GLY A 127 -5.82 11.49 -20.33
CA GLY A 127 -4.90 12.40 -20.98
C GLY A 127 -3.53 11.77 -21.27
N ILE A 128 -2.46 12.52 -21.03
CA ILE A 128 -1.09 12.12 -21.39
C ILE A 128 -0.41 11.32 -20.25
N LYS A 129 -0.94 11.36 -19.02
CA LYS A 129 -0.22 10.87 -17.85
C LYS A 129 -0.72 9.48 -17.43
N GLY A 130 0.20 8.50 -17.44
CA GLY A 130 -0.01 7.19 -16.83
C GLY A 130 -0.15 7.26 -15.30
N GLY A 131 -0.63 6.16 -14.71
CA GLY A 131 -1.08 6.06 -13.32
C GLY A 131 -0.05 6.45 -12.25
N ALA A 132 -0.52 6.98 -11.12
CA ALA A 132 0.32 7.51 -10.03
C ALA A 132 0.68 6.48 -8.94
N ALA A 133 0.51 5.19 -9.23
CA ALA A 133 0.51 4.12 -8.24
C ALA A 133 1.89 3.53 -7.90
N GLY A 134 2.99 4.16 -8.32
CA GLY A 134 4.35 3.60 -8.21
C GLY A 134 4.88 3.16 -9.59
N GLY A 135 5.76 2.16 -9.63
CA GLY A 135 6.29 1.62 -10.88
C GLY A 135 7.11 0.32 -10.69
N GLY A 136 7.25 -0.46 -11.75
CA GLY A 136 7.90 -1.77 -11.73
C GLY A 136 7.24 -2.71 -10.73
N TYR A 137 8.04 -3.35 -9.88
CA TYR A 137 7.55 -4.26 -8.83
C TYR A 137 7.12 -3.54 -7.53
N SER A 138 7.17 -2.22 -7.50
CA SER A 138 6.82 -1.39 -6.34
C SER A 138 5.63 -0.49 -6.67
N GLN A 139 4.45 -1.10 -6.64
CA GLN A 139 3.18 -0.47 -7.03
C GLN A 139 2.08 -0.70 -5.99
N VAL A 140 1.05 0.14 -6.04
CA VAL A 140 -0.26 -0.10 -5.43
C VAL A 140 -1.20 -0.73 -6.45
N VAL A 141 -1.89 -1.78 -6.00
CA VAL A 141 -2.83 -2.58 -6.79
C VAL A 141 -4.13 -2.80 -6.01
N PRO A 142 -5.30 -2.94 -6.66
CA PRO A 142 -5.51 -2.97 -8.12
C PRO A 142 -5.36 -1.59 -8.78
N MET A 143 -4.49 -1.51 -9.79
CA MET A 143 -4.08 -0.23 -10.41
C MET A 143 -5.23 0.45 -11.19
N GLU A 144 -6.10 -0.34 -11.82
CA GLU A 144 -7.22 0.17 -12.62
C GLU A 144 -8.23 0.90 -11.74
N ASP A 145 -8.68 0.26 -10.65
CA ASP A 145 -9.58 0.87 -9.68
C ASP A 145 -8.97 2.13 -9.05
N PHE A 146 -7.67 2.08 -8.73
CA PHE A 146 -6.96 3.19 -8.10
C PHE A 146 -6.88 4.44 -8.97
N ASN A 147 -6.81 4.30 -10.30
CA ASN A 147 -6.76 5.43 -11.23
C ASN A 147 -8.13 5.89 -11.74
N LEU A 148 -9.21 5.21 -11.34
CA LEU A 148 -10.58 5.52 -11.76
C LEU A 148 -11.44 5.90 -10.55
N HIS A 149 -12.47 5.11 -10.26
CA HIS A 149 -13.48 5.47 -9.26
C HIS A 149 -13.09 5.08 -7.83
N LEU A 150 -12.08 4.23 -7.65
CA LEU A 150 -11.65 3.65 -6.38
C LEU A 150 -12.84 3.26 -5.47
N THR A 151 -13.18 4.12 -4.51
CA THR A 151 -14.31 3.97 -3.57
C THR A 151 -15.31 5.12 -3.59
N GLY A 152 -15.22 6.02 -4.57
CA GLY A 152 -16.13 7.16 -4.75
C GLY A 152 -15.87 8.36 -3.83
N ASP A 153 -14.62 8.54 -3.39
CA ASP A 153 -14.17 9.65 -2.54
C ASP A 153 -14.16 11.01 -3.26
#